data_AF-A0A2H9QHH6-F1
#
_entry.id   AF-A0A2H9QHH6-F1
#
_cell.length_a   1.000
_cell.length_b   1.000
_cell.length_c   1.000
_cell.angle_alpha   90.00
_cell.angle_beta   90.00
_cell.angle_gamma   90.00
#
_symmetry.space_group_name_H-M   'P 1'
#
loop_
_entity.id
_entity.type
_entity.pdbx_description
1 polymer ?
#
loop_
_entity_poly.entity_id
_entity_poly.type
_entity_poly.pdbx_seq_one_letter_code
_entity_poly.pdbx_strand_id
1 'polypeptide(L)'
;MSVSKKELREKFSKDWKTHYDLKFFKEKGFERKQCKSCGRNFWTVDHSRKTCADSTCVGYEFIGQKTTKLEYVETWKEIENYFTKHGHTSIKRYPTVSRWRDDLYFTNASIIDFQPYVVNGEIEPPANPLIIPQTSIRFGDVNNVGVTGRHYTCFVMFGQHAFNKKNKLFYWKEEAIKYDYEYVLKVLGIKEKDLVFQEDVWMGGGSFGPCIEYCSKGVELGNIVFMQYKDMGNGKFRELDTKVIDMGAGLERLAWFTNGSPTSYELTFGKAIQDMKKQTGIKVDEKMFSDYAKLSGILDSEIKD
;
A
#
# COMPACT_ATOMS: atom_id res chain seq x y z
N MET A 1 -12.27 -13.44 -21.95
CA MET A 1 -12.27 -13.06 -20.53
C MET A 1 -10.85 -12.73 -20.10
N SER A 2 -10.65 -11.61 -19.41
CA SER A 2 -9.35 -11.22 -18.83
C SER A 2 -8.91 -12.24 -17.77
N VAL A 3 -7.63 -12.21 -17.40
CA VAL A 3 -7.13 -13.07 -16.32
C VAL A 3 -7.79 -12.64 -14.99
N SER A 4 -8.32 -13.59 -14.21
CA SER A 4 -8.97 -13.27 -12.93
C SER A 4 -7.95 -13.09 -11.78
N LYS A 5 -8.14 -12.06 -10.94
CA LYS A 5 -7.34 -11.84 -9.73
C LYS A 5 -7.35 -13.06 -8.81
N LYS A 6 -8.52 -13.66 -8.62
CA LYS A 6 -8.72 -14.84 -7.76
C LYS A 6 -7.95 -16.05 -8.26
N GLU A 7 -8.04 -16.33 -9.56
CA GLU A 7 -7.29 -17.43 -10.19
C GLU A 7 -5.77 -17.22 -10.10
N LEU A 8 -5.30 -15.98 -10.30
CA LEU A 8 -3.88 -15.64 -10.13
C LEU A 8 -3.43 -15.81 -8.68
N ARG A 9 -4.25 -15.39 -7.71
CA ARG A 9 -3.96 -15.55 -6.28
C ARG A 9 -3.79 -17.02 -5.93
N GLU A 10 -4.70 -17.89 -6.38
CA GLU A 10 -4.59 -19.34 -6.19
C GLU A 10 -3.34 -19.92 -6.86
N LYS A 11 -3.05 -19.51 -8.09
CA LYS A 11 -1.89 -19.97 -8.86
C LYS A 11 -0.57 -19.57 -8.18
N PHE A 12 -0.41 -18.30 -7.81
CA PHE A 12 0.81 -17.79 -7.20
C PHE A 12 0.99 -18.32 -5.77
N SER A 13 -0.10 -18.58 -5.05
CA SER A 13 -0.05 -19.24 -3.74
C SER A 13 0.46 -20.68 -3.82
N LYS A 14 0.10 -21.42 -4.88
CA LYS A 14 0.64 -22.77 -5.15
C LYS A 14 2.13 -22.72 -5.51
N ASP A 15 2.53 -21.75 -6.32
CA ASP A 15 3.93 -21.50 -6.72
C ASP A 15 4.62 -20.43 -5.86
N TRP A 16 4.35 -20.44 -4.55
CA TRP A 16 4.80 -19.36 -3.66
C TRP A 16 6.32 -19.23 -3.60
N LYS A 17 7.06 -20.31 -3.86
CA LYS A 17 8.54 -20.28 -3.86
C LYS A 17 9.10 -19.37 -4.96
N THR A 18 8.43 -19.29 -6.09
CA THR A 18 8.83 -18.41 -7.19
C THR A 18 8.44 -16.95 -6.91
N HIS A 19 7.32 -16.75 -6.23
CA HIS A 19 6.70 -15.44 -6.12
C HIS A 19 7.05 -14.68 -4.84
N TYR A 20 7.15 -15.37 -3.70
CA TYR A 20 7.20 -14.78 -2.36
C TYR A 20 8.33 -15.31 -1.45
N ASP A 21 9.02 -16.39 -1.83
CA ASP A 21 10.12 -16.97 -1.03
C ASP A 21 11.42 -16.18 -1.17
N LEU A 22 11.47 -15.03 -0.49
CA LEU A 22 12.61 -14.12 -0.49
C LEU A 22 13.66 -14.55 0.54
N LYS A 23 14.94 -14.42 0.18
CA LYS A 23 16.07 -14.67 1.09
C LYS A 23 16.02 -13.74 2.28
N PHE A 24 15.63 -12.48 2.04
CA PHE A 24 15.45 -11.48 3.09
C PHE A 24 14.60 -11.98 4.25
N PHE A 25 13.47 -12.64 3.97
CA PHE A 25 12.58 -13.15 5.03
C PHE A 25 13.28 -14.21 5.88
N LYS A 26 14.01 -15.14 5.26
CA LYS A 26 14.75 -16.20 5.98
C LYS A 26 15.85 -15.61 6.85
N GLU A 27 16.63 -14.67 6.31
CA GLU A 27 17.73 -14.01 7.03
C GLU A 27 17.23 -13.20 8.23
N LYS A 28 16.02 -12.63 8.13
CA LYS A 28 15.36 -11.89 9.21
C LYS A 28 14.53 -12.77 10.16
N GLY A 29 14.45 -14.07 9.93
CA GLY A 29 13.68 -14.99 10.77
C GLY A 29 12.15 -14.89 10.59
N PHE A 30 11.68 -14.32 9.48
CA PHE A 30 10.26 -14.37 9.13
C PHE A 30 9.85 -15.79 8.75
N GLU A 31 8.74 -16.23 9.31
CA GLU A 31 8.12 -17.52 9.01
C GLU A 31 6.86 -17.32 8.17
N ARG A 32 6.71 -18.10 7.10
CA ARG A 32 5.49 -18.14 6.30
C ARG A 32 4.40 -18.95 7.01
N LYS A 33 3.22 -18.35 7.17
CA LYS A 33 2.04 -18.92 7.83
C LYS A 33 0.78 -18.67 7.02
N GLN A 34 -0.27 -19.42 7.32
CA GLN A 34 -1.60 -19.21 6.77
C GLN A 34 -2.52 -18.58 7.82
N CYS A 35 -3.23 -17.51 7.46
CA CYS A 35 -4.15 -16.83 8.35
C CYS A 35 -5.37 -17.71 8.64
N LYS A 36 -5.66 -17.95 9.92
CA LYS A 36 -6.84 -18.73 10.34
C LYS A 36 -8.19 -18.05 10.05
N SER A 37 -8.20 -16.75 9.80
CA SER A 37 -9.43 -15.98 9.52
C SER A 37 -9.74 -15.91 8.02
N CYS A 38 -8.79 -15.46 7.19
CA CYS A 38 -9.03 -15.24 5.76
C CYS A 38 -8.35 -16.28 4.83
N GLY A 39 -7.57 -17.22 5.36
CA GLY A 39 -6.87 -18.24 4.56
C GLY A 39 -5.70 -17.74 3.70
N ARG A 40 -5.45 -16.42 3.62
CA ARG A 40 -4.29 -15.84 2.93
C ARG A 40 -2.99 -16.19 3.67
N ASN A 41 -1.91 -16.33 2.92
CA ASN A 41 -0.58 -16.56 3.47
C ASN A 41 0.08 -15.22 3.85
N PHE A 42 0.90 -15.25 4.90
CA PHE A 42 1.61 -14.09 5.40
C PHE A 42 2.92 -14.51 6.07
N TRP A 43 3.83 -13.56 6.23
CA TRP A 43 5.14 -13.72 6.83
C TRP A 43 5.22 -12.89 8.11
N THR A 44 5.78 -13.46 9.17
CA THR A 44 5.94 -12.76 10.46
C THR A 44 7.12 -13.32 11.24
N VAL A 45 7.77 -12.48 12.05
CA VAL A 45 8.74 -12.92 13.06
C VAL A 45 8.06 -13.37 14.37
N ASP A 46 6.75 -13.14 14.53
CA ASP A 46 5.99 -13.64 15.68
C ASP A 46 5.55 -15.10 15.43
N HIS A 47 6.36 -16.03 15.94
CA HIS A 47 6.09 -17.46 15.84
C HIS A 47 4.81 -17.91 16.57
N SER A 48 4.21 -17.09 17.44
CA SER A 48 2.94 -17.38 18.09
C SER A 48 1.71 -16.90 17.29
N ARG A 49 1.90 -15.95 16.36
CA ARG A 49 0.82 -15.35 15.57
C ARG A 49 0.09 -16.37 14.70
N LYS A 50 -1.25 -16.29 14.70
CA LYS A 50 -2.17 -17.20 13.97
C LYS A 50 -2.99 -16.51 12.86
N THR A 51 -2.99 -15.18 12.81
CA THR A 51 -3.77 -14.37 11.86
C THR A 51 -2.87 -13.33 11.20
N CYS A 52 -3.23 -12.91 9.98
CA CYS A 52 -2.61 -11.75 9.34
C CYS A 52 -2.98 -10.44 10.08
N ALA A 53 -2.39 -9.32 9.66
CA ALA A 53 -2.65 -7.99 10.24
C ALA A 53 -3.62 -7.12 9.42
N ASP A 54 -4.43 -7.73 8.55
CA ASP A 54 -5.51 -7.04 7.83
C ASP A 54 -6.65 -6.63 8.77
N SER A 55 -7.23 -5.44 8.56
CA SER A 55 -8.31 -4.91 9.39
C SER A 55 -9.53 -5.81 9.46
N THR A 56 -9.86 -6.56 8.40
CA THR A 56 -11.01 -7.46 8.39
C THR A 56 -10.80 -8.68 9.27
N CYS A 57 -9.54 -8.99 9.62
CA CYS A 57 -9.19 -10.14 10.46
C CYS A 57 -9.00 -9.78 11.93
N VAL A 58 -8.52 -8.56 12.24
CA VAL A 58 -8.13 -8.18 13.61
C VAL A 58 -8.71 -6.84 14.10
N GLY A 59 -9.41 -6.08 13.24
CA GLY A 59 -9.77 -4.69 13.54
C GLY A 59 -8.54 -3.78 13.65
N TYR A 60 -8.67 -2.58 14.19
CA TYR A 60 -7.54 -1.69 14.45
C TYR A 60 -7.06 -1.82 15.90
N GLU A 61 -5.83 -2.31 16.06
CA GLU A 61 -5.21 -2.51 17.37
C GLU A 61 -4.33 -1.33 17.80
N PHE A 62 -4.03 -0.40 16.87
CA PHE A 62 -3.15 0.75 17.12
C PHE A 62 -3.86 2.00 17.65
N ILE A 63 -5.20 2.08 17.55
CA ILE A 63 -5.95 3.27 18.00
C ILE A 63 -5.73 3.49 19.51
N GLY A 64 -5.35 4.71 19.87
CA GLY A 64 -4.92 5.12 21.21
C GLY A 64 -3.44 4.84 21.51
N GLN A 65 -2.71 4.17 20.62
CA GLN A 65 -1.28 3.91 20.74
C GLN A 65 -0.50 4.81 19.78
N LYS A 66 0.49 5.54 20.32
CA LYS A 66 1.32 6.46 19.54
C LYS A 66 2.70 5.85 19.31
N THR A 67 3.29 6.06 18.13
CA THR A 67 4.69 5.74 17.84
C THR A 67 5.49 7.03 17.73
N THR A 68 5.96 7.40 16.53
CA THR A 68 6.76 8.59 16.25
C THR A 68 5.94 9.88 16.21
N LYS A 69 4.61 9.79 16.05
CA LYS A 69 3.67 10.93 15.98
C LYS A 69 4.00 11.92 14.86
N LEU A 70 4.32 11.42 13.67
CA LEU A 70 4.61 12.27 12.53
C LEU A 70 3.33 12.95 12.03
N GLU A 71 3.39 14.26 11.86
CA GLU A 71 2.31 15.01 11.18
C GLU A 71 2.30 14.67 9.68
N TYR A 72 1.20 14.99 8.98
CA TYR A 72 1.02 14.62 7.57
C TYR A 72 2.18 15.06 6.65
N VAL A 73 2.60 16.33 6.76
CA VAL A 73 3.70 16.90 5.96
C VAL A 73 5.06 16.34 6.39
N GLU A 74 5.24 16.14 7.71
CA GLU A 74 6.47 15.59 8.27
C GLU A 74 6.68 14.14 7.85
N THR A 75 5.61 13.34 7.81
CA THR A 75 5.61 11.97 7.33
C THR A 75 6.19 11.88 5.91
N TRP A 76 5.78 12.77 5.00
CA TRP A 76 6.35 12.80 3.66
C TRP A 76 7.83 13.19 3.67
N LYS A 77 8.23 14.22 4.43
CA LYS A 77 9.62 14.69 4.48
C LYS A 77 10.58 13.62 4.98
N GLU A 78 10.18 12.87 6.01
CA GLU A 78 11.01 11.79 6.56
C GLU A 78 11.13 10.61 5.59
N ILE A 79 10.04 10.25 4.90
CA ILE A 79 10.04 9.24 3.83
C ILE A 79 10.95 9.69 2.68
N GLU A 80 10.80 10.93 2.22
CA GLU A 80 11.60 11.52 1.15
C GLU A 80 13.09 11.51 1.51
N ASN A 81 13.44 11.95 2.71
CA ASN A 81 14.80 11.93 3.25
C ASN A 81 15.36 10.50 3.34
N TYR A 82 14.56 9.53 3.76
CA TYR A 82 14.97 8.13 3.82
C TYR A 82 15.28 7.58 2.42
N PHE A 83 14.36 7.68 1.46
CA PHE A 83 14.52 7.07 0.15
C PHE A 83 15.59 7.77 -0.71
N THR A 84 15.73 9.10 -0.59
CA THR A 84 16.79 9.86 -1.27
C THR A 84 18.19 9.48 -0.79
N LYS A 85 18.37 9.21 0.52
CA LYS A 85 19.62 8.64 1.07
C LYS A 85 19.92 7.24 0.54
N HIS A 86 18.91 6.51 0.09
CA HIS A 86 19.03 5.20 -0.55
C HIS A 86 19.01 5.29 -2.09
N GLY A 87 19.39 6.44 -2.65
CA GLY A 87 19.63 6.60 -4.09
C GLY A 87 18.38 6.76 -4.96
N HIS A 88 17.19 6.95 -4.36
CA HIS A 88 15.99 7.28 -5.12
C HIS A 88 15.95 8.77 -5.43
N THR A 89 15.46 9.13 -6.62
CA THR A 89 15.18 10.53 -6.95
C THR A 89 13.76 10.89 -6.55
N SER A 90 13.59 11.92 -5.72
CA SER A 90 12.25 12.47 -5.44
C SER A 90 11.78 13.33 -6.61
N ILE A 91 10.60 13.01 -7.15
CA ILE A 91 10.00 13.77 -8.25
C ILE A 91 8.67 14.40 -7.82
N LYS A 92 8.25 15.43 -8.56
CA LYS A 92 6.98 16.11 -8.33
C LYS A 92 5.81 15.26 -8.81
N ARG A 93 4.67 15.42 -8.14
CA ARG A 93 3.40 14.80 -8.51
C ARG A 93 2.94 15.21 -9.91
N TYR A 94 2.24 14.30 -10.57
CA TYR A 94 1.46 14.49 -11.78
C TYR A 94 0.06 15.05 -11.45
N PRO A 95 -0.67 15.61 -12.43
CA PRO A 95 -2.05 16.02 -12.21
C PRO A 95 -2.94 14.80 -11.93
N THR A 96 -4.07 15.01 -11.25
CA THR A 96 -5.04 13.95 -10.96
C THR A 96 -5.87 13.53 -12.17
N VAL A 97 -5.87 14.33 -13.23
CA VAL A 97 -6.50 14.00 -14.52
C VAL A 97 -5.45 13.42 -15.44
N SER A 98 -5.68 12.21 -15.93
CA SER A 98 -4.69 11.43 -16.67
C SER A 98 -4.58 11.88 -18.14
N ARG A 99 -4.01 13.07 -18.38
CA ARG A 99 -3.94 13.69 -19.72
C ARG A 99 -3.07 12.94 -20.74
N TRP A 100 -2.20 12.04 -20.28
CA TRP A 100 -1.27 11.28 -21.12
C TRP A 100 -1.84 9.94 -21.61
N ARG A 101 -3.05 9.56 -21.20
CA ARG A 101 -3.67 8.27 -21.55
C ARG A 101 -5.16 8.45 -21.84
N ASP A 102 -5.76 7.49 -22.54
CA ASP A 102 -7.15 7.53 -23.01
C ASP A 102 -8.05 6.45 -22.38
N ASP A 103 -7.48 5.53 -21.60
CA ASP A 103 -8.18 4.41 -20.96
C ASP A 103 -8.61 4.70 -19.51
N LEU A 104 -8.09 5.76 -18.88
CA LEU A 104 -8.45 6.19 -17.52
C LEU A 104 -8.63 7.72 -17.46
N TYR A 105 -9.68 8.18 -16.78
CA TYR A 105 -9.91 9.62 -16.56
C TYR A 105 -9.04 10.22 -15.45
N PHE A 106 -8.85 9.48 -14.36
CA PHE A 106 -8.17 9.97 -13.16
C PHE A 106 -7.00 9.07 -12.76
N THR A 107 -5.95 9.68 -12.21
CA THR A 107 -4.84 8.97 -11.58
C THR A 107 -5.33 8.33 -10.29
N ASN A 108 -5.33 7.00 -10.21
CA ASN A 108 -5.82 6.24 -9.04
C ASN A 108 -4.72 5.46 -8.30
N ALA A 109 -3.50 5.47 -8.83
CA ALA A 109 -2.27 4.97 -8.23
C ALA A 109 -1.06 5.70 -8.84
N SER A 110 0.08 5.75 -8.15
CA SER A 110 1.29 6.43 -8.64
C SER A 110 1.83 5.81 -9.93
N ILE A 111 1.71 4.49 -10.12
CA ILE A 111 2.20 3.82 -11.34
C ILE A 111 1.48 4.27 -12.62
N ILE A 112 0.26 4.81 -12.49
CA ILE A 112 -0.53 5.32 -13.63
C ILE A 112 0.19 6.46 -14.34
N ASP A 113 1.03 7.22 -13.63
CA ASP A 113 1.82 8.33 -14.18
C ASP A 113 2.86 7.86 -15.21
N PHE A 114 3.25 6.58 -15.14
CA PHE A 114 4.27 5.97 -16.00
C PHE A 114 3.67 4.96 -16.99
N GLN A 115 2.42 4.56 -16.80
CA GLN A 115 1.70 3.70 -17.74
C GLN A 115 1.04 4.51 -18.87
N PRO A 116 0.95 3.95 -20.09
CA PRO A 116 1.56 2.68 -20.50
C PRO A 116 3.02 2.82 -20.97
N TYR A 117 3.44 4.03 -21.37
CA TYR A 117 4.63 4.22 -22.20
C TYR A 117 5.96 3.85 -21.53
N VAL A 118 6.17 4.23 -20.26
CA VAL A 118 7.40 3.88 -19.55
C VAL A 118 7.45 2.38 -19.24
N VAL A 119 6.33 1.82 -18.82
CA VAL A 119 6.21 0.38 -18.52
C VAL A 119 6.41 -0.48 -19.78
N ASN A 120 5.92 -0.02 -20.94
CA ASN A 120 6.20 -0.67 -22.22
C ASN A 120 7.64 -0.43 -22.74
N GLY A 121 8.39 0.50 -22.13
CA GLY A 121 9.75 0.86 -22.54
C GLY A 121 9.82 1.82 -23.73
N GLU A 122 8.72 2.45 -24.11
CA GLU A 122 8.61 3.41 -25.21
C GLU A 122 9.23 4.78 -24.85
N ILE A 123 9.21 5.13 -23.57
CA ILE A 123 9.78 6.37 -23.01
C ILE A 123 10.61 6.02 -21.77
N GLU A 124 11.70 6.74 -21.52
CA GLU A 124 12.46 6.60 -20.28
C GLU A 124 11.71 7.21 -19.09
N PRO A 125 11.81 6.62 -17.88
CA PRO A 125 11.26 7.26 -16.69
C PRO A 125 12.01 8.58 -16.39
N PRO A 126 11.37 9.55 -15.73
CA PRO A 126 12.00 10.83 -15.40
C PRO A 126 13.21 10.68 -14.46
N ALA A 127 13.26 9.61 -13.68
CA ALA A 127 14.42 9.16 -12.92
C ALA A 127 14.29 7.66 -12.64
N ASN A 128 15.37 6.99 -12.24
CA ASN A 128 15.31 5.56 -11.91
C ASN A 128 16.45 5.19 -10.94
N PRO A 129 16.15 4.68 -9.73
CA PRO A 129 14.81 4.57 -9.14
C PRO A 129 14.26 5.94 -8.70
N LEU A 130 12.94 6.03 -8.48
CA LEU A 130 12.27 7.26 -8.10
C LEU A 130 11.27 7.07 -6.96
N ILE A 131 10.92 8.17 -6.31
CA ILE A 131 9.78 8.28 -5.40
C ILE A 131 8.88 9.44 -5.80
N ILE A 132 7.58 9.35 -5.53
CA ILE A 132 6.59 10.37 -5.88
C ILE A 132 5.46 10.44 -4.86
N PRO A 133 5.05 11.63 -4.38
CA PRO A 133 3.85 11.82 -3.55
C PRO A 133 2.63 12.07 -4.45
N GLN A 134 2.14 11.03 -5.14
CA GLN A 134 1.11 11.19 -6.15
C GLN A 134 -0.29 11.31 -5.55
N THR A 135 -0.97 12.43 -5.81
CA THR A 135 -2.40 12.58 -5.48
C THR A 135 -3.23 11.63 -6.36
N SER A 136 -3.97 10.73 -5.72
CA SER A 136 -4.75 9.68 -6.36
C SER A 136 -6.24 9.82 -6.02
N ILE A 137 -7.10 9.57 -7.01
CA ILE A 137 -8.56 9.61 -6.88
C ILE A 137 -9.15 8.22 -7.10
N ARG A 138 -10.00 7.77 -6.19
CA ARG A 138 -10.73 6.51 -6.26
C ARG A 138 -12.20 6.71 -5.93
N PHE A 139 -13.07 6.15 -6.75
CA PHE A 139 -14.52 6.18 -6.54
C PHE A 139 -15.10 4.82 -6.15
N GLY A 140 -14.33 3.73 -6.29
CA GLY A 140 -14.77 2.39 -5.86
C GLY A 140 -15.02 2.34 -4.36
N ASP A 141 -14.15 3.00 -3.58
CA ASP A 141 -14.19 3.00 -2.12
C ASP A 141 -15.24 3.96 -1.51
N VAL A 142 -16.08 4.63 -2.32
CA VAL A 142 -16.91 5.76 -1.85
C VAL A 142 -17.84 5.38 -0.69
N ASN A 143 -18.37 4.15 -0.70
CA ASN A 143 -19.26 3.64 0.35
C ASN A 143 -18.56 3.46 1.69
N ASN A 144 -17.23 3.31 1.68
CA ASN A 144 -16.42 3.12 2.88
C ASN A 144 -15.91 4.44 3.48
N VAL A 145 -15.99 5.55 2.74
CA VAL A 145 -15.53 6.88 3.17
C VAL A 145 -16.40 7.39 4.31
N GLY A 146 -15.77 7.79 5.42
CA GLY A 146 -16.46 8.19 6.65
C GLY A 146 -16.95 7.02 7.54
N VAL A 147 -17.03 5.79 7.00
CA VAL A 147 -17.47 4.60 7.76
C VAL A 147 -16.27 3.90 8.40
N THR A 148 -15.27 3.58 7.60
CA THR A 148 -14.13 2.72 8.02
C THR A 148 -12.95 3.49 8.63
N GLY A 149 -13.05 4.81 8.76
CA GLY A 149 -12.00 5.68 9.31
C GLY A 149 -10.73 5.87 8.46
N ARG A 150 -10.56 5.12 7.36
CA ARG A 150 -9.31 5.06 6.57
C ARG A 150 -9.43 5.29 5.07
N HIS A 151 -10.65 5.28 4.52
CA HIS A 151 -10.88 5.39 3.08
C HIS A 151 -11.11 6.83 2.67
N TYR A 152 -10.63 7.16 1.49
CA TYR A 152 -10.67 8.51 0.92
C TYR A 152 -11.08 8.40 -0.55
N THR A 153 -11.82 9.39 -1.04
CA THR A 153 -11.96 9.56 -2.49
C THR A 153 -10.71 10.16 -3.11
N CYS A 154 -9.96 10.97 -2.37
CA CYS A 154 -8.72 11.61 -2.78
C CYS A 154 -7.68 11.48 -1.66
N PHE A 155 -6.51 10.93 -1.98
CA PHE A 155 -5.42 10.70 -1.03
C PHE A 155 -4.06 10.81 -1.72
N VAL A 156 -2.98 10.93 -0.96
CA VAL A 156 -1.63 10.90 -1.51
C VAL A 156 -1.07 9.50 -1.40
N MET A 157 -0.86 8.87 -2.56
CA MET A 157 -0.08 7.65 -2.68
C MET A 157 1.40 8.01 -2.80
N PHE A 158 2.18 7.73 -1.77
CA PHE A 158 3.61 7.63 -1.91
C PHE A 158 3.93 6.41 -2.79
N GLY A 159 4.46 6.67 -3.98
CA GLY A 159 4.95 5.67 -4.91
C GLY A 159 6.47 5.53 -4.82
N GLN A 160 6.98 4.30 -4.70
CA GLN A 160 8.39 3.96 -4.93
C GLN A 160 8.46 3.08 -6.19
N HIS A 161 9.24 3.54 -7.17
CA HIS A 161 9.33 2.90 -8.47
C HIS A 161 10.76 2.63 -8.93
N ALA A 162 10.98 1.43 -9.46
CA ALA A 162 12.18 1.06 -10.20
C ALA A 162 11.79 0.33 -11.49
N PHE A 163 12.29 0.82 -12.62
CA PHE A 163 11.97 0.29 -13.95
C PHE A 163 13.14 -0.52 -14.47
N ASN A 164 13.01 -1.84 -14.45
CA ASN A 164 14.08 -2.78 -14.75
C ASN A 164 13.94 -3.34 -16.16
N LYS A 165 14.73 -2.80 -17.09
CA LYS A 165 14.81 -3.31 -18.47
C LYS A 165 15.65 -4.59 -18.49
N LYS A 166 15.44 -5.46 -19.49
CA LYS A 166 16.18 -6.74 -19.63
C LYS A 166 17.70 -6.62 -19.51
N ASN A 167 18.28 -5.50 -19.95
CA ASN A 167 19.72 -5.22 -19.92
C ASN A 167 20.17 -4.29 -18.78
N LYS A 168 19.25 -3.79 -17.95
CA LYS A 168 19.57 -2.85 -16.86
C LYS A 168 18.65 -3.09 -15.67
N LEU A 169 19.19 -3.78 -14.67
CA LEU A 169 18.54 -4.01 -13.37
C LEU A 169 19.04 -2.97 -12.37
N PHE A 170 18.14 -2.25 -11.73
CA PHE A 170 18.44 -1.37 -10.61
C PHE A 170 18.35 -2.14 -9.30
N TYR A 171 17.15 -2.62 -8.97
CA TYR A 171 16.91 -3.57 -7.88
C TYR A 171 15.59 -4.30 -8.10
N TRP A 172 15.39 -5.40 -7.37
CA TRP A 172 14.17 -6.21 -7.48
C TRP A 172 13.59 -6.54 -6.10
N LYS A 173 12.96 -7.72 -5.95
CA LYS A 173 12.14 -8.05 -4.79
C LYS A 173 12.86 -7.95 -3.45
N GLU A 174 14.10 -8.45 -3.39
CA GLU A 174 14.87 -8.55 -2.14
C GLU A 174 15.19 -7.16 -1.59
N GLU A 175 15.79 -6.29 -2.39
CA GLU A 175 16.14 -4.94 -1.96
C GLU A 175 14.91 -4.08 -1.73
N ALA A 176 13.85 -4.24 -2.55
CA ALA A 176 12.64 -3.46 -2.40
C ALA A 176 11.94 -3.75 -1.07
N ILE A 177 11.78 -5.03 -0.70
CA ILE A 177 11.25 -5.43 0.60
C ILE A 177 12.16 -4.97 1.74
N LYS A 178 13.47 -4.99 1.55
CA LYS A 178 14.41 -4.45 2.53
C LYS A 178 14.21 -2.95 2.76
N TYR A 179 14.02 -2.15 1.71
CA TYR A 179 13.72 -0.73 1.86
C TYR A 179 12.42 -0.50 2.61
N ASP A 180 11.37 -1.26 2.29
CA ASP A 180 10.07 -1.20 2.96
C ASP A 180 10.16 -1.54 4.45
N TYR A 181 10.79 -2.67 4.75
CA TYR A 181 11.05 -3.09 6.12
C TYR A 181 11.82 -2.03 6.90
N GLU A 182 12.91 -1.50 6.34
CA GLU A 182 13.77 -0.58 7.07
C GLU A 182 13.12 0.79 7.31
N TYR A 183 12.36 1.35 6.34
CA TYR A 183 11.68 2.63 6.58
C TYR A 183 10.53 2.48 7.57
N VAL A 184 9.78 1.38 7.52
CA VAL A 184 8.70 1.12 8.49
C VAL A 184 9.24 1.07 9.92
N LEU A 185 10.38 0.44 10.14
CA LEU A 185 11.00 0.37 11.46
C LEU A 185 11.64 1.72 11.87
N LYS A 186 12.45 2.32 10.98
CA LYS A 186 13.28 3.48 11.31
C LYS A 186 12.51 4.81 11.27
N VAL A 187 11.62 4.98 10.30
CA VAL A 187 10.86 6.22 10.08
C VAL A 187 9.56 6.22 10.87
N LEU A 188 8.78 5.14 10.78
CA LEU A 188 7.46 5.07 11.44
C LEU A 188 7.53 4.55 12.88
N GLY A 189 8.68 4.02 13.30
CA GLY A 189 8.90 3.48 14.65
C GLY A 189 8.07 2.23 14.94
N ILE A 190 7.71 1.46 13.91
CA ILE A 190 6.95 0.22 14.08
C ILE A 190 7.88 -0.87 14.58
N LYS A 191 7.45 -1.59 15.61
CA LYS A 191 8.21 -2.72 16.15
C LYS A 191 8.16 -3.88 15.15
N GLU A 192 9.30 -4.51 14.92
CA GLU A 192 9.43 -5.63 13.97
C GLU A 192 8.40 -6.73 14.22
N LYS A 193 8.16 -7.10 15.49
CA LYS A 193 7.16 -8.12 15.86
C LYS A 193 5.72 -7.78 15.47
N ASP A 194 5.42 -6.51 15.25
CA ASP A 194 4.09 -6.02 14.88
C ASP A 194 3.95 -5.89 13.35
N LEU A 195 5.03 -6.11 12.57
CA LEU A 195 5.06 -6.04 11.12
C LEU A 195 4.76 -7.41 10.50
N VAL A 196 3.82 -7.44 9.55
CA VAL A 196 3.39 -8.63 8.83
C VAL A 196 3.46 -8.34 7.33
N PHE A 197 4.05 -9.24 6.56
CA PHE A 197 4.04 -9.17 5.09
C PHE A 197 3.06 -10.19 4.54
N GLN A 198 1.97 -9.74 3.95
CA GLN A 198 0.87 -10.56 3.46
C GLN A 198 0.96 -10.76 1.95
N GLU A 199 0.82 -12.01 1.49
CA GLU A 199 0.85 -12.33 0.07
C GLU A 199 -0.50 -11.96 -0.59
N ASP A 200 -0.44 -11.23 -1.71
CA ASP A 200 -1.57 -11.03 -2.60
C ASP A 200 -1.11 -10.96 -4.07
N VAL A 201 -2.04 -10.73 -4.99
CA VAL A 201 -1.78 -10.39 -6.39
C VAL A 201 -2.33 -9.01 -6.63
N TRP A 202 -1.64 -8.20 -7.43
CA TRP A 202 -2.18 -6.94 -7.90
C TRP A 202 -2.34 -6.95 -9.42
N MET A 203 -3.41 -6.31 -9.90
CA MET A 203 -3.68 -6.13 -11.33
C MET A 203 -4.31 -4.76 -11.58
N GLY A 204 -3.91 -4.09 -12.66
CA GLY A 204 -4.42 -2.77 -13.03
C GLY A 204 -3.69 -2.18 -14.25
N GLY A 205 -4.39 -1.35 -15.03
CA GLY A 205 -3.80 -0.70 -16.21
C GLY A 205 -3.20 -1.66 -17.25
N GLY A 206 -3.79 -2.86 -17.38
CA GLY A 206 -3.33 -3.91 -18.29
C GLY A 206 -2.09 -4.69 -17.84
N SER A 207 -1.57 -4.43 -16.64
CA SER A 207 -0.40 -5.12 -16.08
C SER A 207 -0.72 -5.74 -14.71
N PHE A 208 0.04 -6.77 -14.31
CA PHE A 208 -0.15 -7.44 -13.03
C PHE A 208 1.14 -8.12 -12.54
N GLY A 209 1.12 -8.56 -11.28
CA GLY A 209 2.24 -9.26 -10.65
C GLY A 209 1.93 -9.75 -9.24
N PRO A 210 2.81 -10.59 -8.66
CA PRO A 210 2.74 -10.91 -7.25
C PRO A 210 2.93 -9.64 -6.42
N CYS A 211 2.19 -9.55 -5.33
CA CYS A 211 2.13 -8.41 -4.43
C CYS A 211 2.41 -8.85 -3.00
N ILE A 212 3.10 -8.01 -2.23
CA ILE A 212 3.23 -8.15 -0.79
C ILE A 212 2.66 -6.90 -0.12
N GLU A 213 1.60 -7.06 0.65
CA GLU A 213 1.03 -6.01 1.50
C GLU A 213 1.77 -6.02 2.84
N TYR A 214 2.37 -4.92 3.27
CA TYR A 214 2.96 -4.83 4.60
C TYR A 214 2.00 -4.13 5.56
N CYS A 215 1.60 -4.87 6.58
CA CYS A 215 0.53 -4.53 7.49
C CYS A 215 1.04 -4.52 8.94
N SER A 216 0.47 -3.65 9.77
CA SER A 216 0.69 -3.67 11.21
C SER A 216 -0.59 -3.30 11.95
N LYS A 217 -0.91 -4.05 13.01
CA LYS A 217 -2.02 -3.75 13.94
C LYS A 217 -3.35 -3.40 13.28
N GLY A 218 -3.69 -4.08 12.18
CA GLY A 218 -4.92 -3.86 11.43
C GLY A 218 -4.83 -2.85 10.29
N VAL A 219 -3.67 -2.24 10.03
CA VAL A 219 -3.51 -1.25 8.96
C VAL A 219 -2.57 -1.80 7.89
N GLU A 220 -3.04 -1.82 6.66
CA GLU A 220 -2.18 -1.91 5.48
C GLU A 220 -1.44 -0.58 5.34
N LEU A 221 -0.13 -0.61 5.61
CA LEU A 221 0.75 0.56 5.57
C LEU A 221 1.13 0.88 4.11
N GLY A 222 1.27 -0.16 3.30
CA GLY A 222 1.43 -0.08 1.86
C GLY A 222 1.52 -1.47 1.24
N ASN A 223 1.66 -1.49 -0.07
CA ASN A 223 1.81 -2.72 -0.84
C ASN A 223 2.93 -2.56 -1.87
N ILE A 224 3.65 -3.64 -2.11
CA ILE A 224 4.69 -3.72 -3.12
C ILE A 224 4.33 -4.76 -4.17
N VAL A 225 4.13 -4.27 -5.38
CA VAL A 225 3.79 -5.06 -6.57
C VAL A 225 5.05 -5.29 -7.39
N PHE A 226 5.37 -6.57 -7.62
CA PHE A 226 6.43 -6.97 -8.54
C PHE A 226 5.83 -7.11 -9.94
N MET A 227 5.52 -5.98 -10.56
CA MET A 227 4.83 -5.93 -11.84
C MET A 227 5.71 -6.53 -12.94
N GLN A 228 5.27 -7.66 -13.50
CA GLN A 228 6.09 -8.45 -14.42
C GLN A 228 5.30 -9.11 -15.55
N TYR A 229 3.96 -8.99 -15.55
CA TYR A 229 3.11 -9.57 -16.57
C TYR A 229 2.17 -8.53 -17.19
N LYS A 230 1.92 -8.67 -18.49
CA LYS A 230 0.93 -7.91 -19.25
C LYS A 230 -0.25 -8.81 -19.58
N ASP A 231 -1.46 -8.37 -19.27
CA ASP A 231 -2.68 -9.05 -19.70
C ASP A 231 -2.86 -8.85 -21.21
N MET A 232 -2.95 -9.95 -21.95
CA MET A 232 -3.17 -9.96 -23.40
C MET A 232 -4.63 -10.27 -23.76
N GLY A 233 -5.50 -10.41 -22.75
CA GLY A 233 -6.87 -10.85 -22.88
C GLY A 233 -6.99 -12.36 -23.08
N ASN A 234 -8.21 -12.87 -22.95
CA ASN A 234 -8.56 -14.29 -23.16
C ASN A 234 -7.73 -15.27 -22.32
N GLY A 235 -7.47 -14.91 -21.07
CA GLY A 235 -6.68 -15.71 -20.12
C GLY A 235 -5.20 -15.82 -20.48
N LYS A 236 -4.72 -15.09 -21.50
CA LYS A 236 -3.32 -15.09 -21.92
C LYS A 236 -2.60 -13.87 -21.33
N PHE A 237 -1.36 -14.08 -20.93
CA PHE A 237 -0.47 -13.02 -20.51
C PHE A 237 0.92 -13.26 -21.07
N ARG A 238 1.72 -12.21 -21.14
CA ARG A 238 3.16 -12.29 -21.45
C ARG A 238 3.96 -11.60 -20.37
N GLU A 239 5.24 -11.92 -20.29
CA GLU A 239 6.16 -11.18 -19.43
C GLU A 239 6.40 -9.77 -20.00
N LEU A 240 6.54 -8.79 -19.11
CA LEU A 240 6.88 -7.42 -19.47
C LEU A 240 8.36 -7.32 -19.86
N ASP A 241 8.65 -6.49 -20.86
CA ASP A 241 10.03 -6.19 -21.25
C ASP A 241 10.75 -5.32 -20.21
N THR A 242 9.97 -4.51 -19.48
CA THR A 242 10.40 -3.76 -18.30
C THR A 242 9.66 -4.28 -17.08
N LYS A 243 10.37 -4.95 -16.17
CA LYS A 243 9.80 -5.34 -14.87
C LYS A 243 9.82 -4.14 -13.94
N VAL A 244 8.75 -3.92 -13.18
CA VAL A 244 8.61 -2.71 -12.38
C VAL A 244 8.41 -3.06 -10.91
N ILE A 245 9.20 -2.44 -10.05
CA ILE A 245 8.84 -2.33 -8.64
C ILE A 245 7.79 -1.22 -8.57
N ASP A 246 6.59 -1.59 -8.17
CA ASP A 246 5.46 -0.69 -8.01
C ASP A 246 5.00 -0.79 -6.56
N MET A 247 5.62 0.02 -5.69
CA MET A 247 5.22 0.11 -4.29
C MET A 247 4.36 1.36 -4.11
N GLY A 248 3.21 1.20 -3.45
CA GLY A 248 2.28 2.27 -3.11
C GLY A 248 1.90 2.24 -1.63
N ALA A 249 2.06 3.37 -0.95
CA ALA A 249 1.64 3.57 0.43
C ALA A 249 0.78 4.83 0.59
N GLY A 250 -0.33 4.73 1.32
CA GLY A 250 -1.19 5.89 1.58
C GLY A 250 -0.60 6.78 2.66
N LEU A 251 -0.17 8.01 2.31
CA LEU A 251 0.48 8.93 3.23
C LEU A 251 -0.39 9.24 4.46
N GLU A 252 -1.70 9.38 4.24
CA GLU A 252 -2.71 9.59 5.28
C GLU A 252 -2.74 8.43 6.28
N ARG A 253 -2.63 7.18 5.81
CA ARG A 253 -2.62 5.99 6.67
C ARG A 253 -1.32 5.91 7.47
N LEU A 254 -0.18 6.25 6.87
CA LEU A 254 1.10 6.26 7.55
C LEU A 254 1.12 7.28 8.69
N ALA A 255 0.70 8.52 8.42
CA ALA A 255 0.59 9.56 9.45
C ALA A 255 -0.39 9.15 10.56
N TRP A 256 -1.55 8.59 10.17
CA TRP A 256 -2.56 8.08 11.08
C TRP A 256 -2.02 7.00 12.02
N PHE A 257 -1.31 6.02 11.49
CA PHE A 257 -0.73 4.94 12.28
C PHE A 257 0.17 5.47 13.39
N THR A 258 1.02 6.44 13.09
CA THR A 258 1.99 6.95 14.07
C THR A 258 1.34 7.75 15.20
N ASN A 259 0.13 8.26 14.98
CA ASN A 259 -0.61 9.12 15.91
C ASN A 259 -1.70 8.38 16.68
N GLY A 260 -2.25 7.29 16.14
CA GLY A 260 -3.27 6.49 16.81
C GLY A 260 -4.58 7.22 17.09
N SER A 261 -4.94 8.25 16.30
CA SER A 261 -6.25 8.90 16.39
C SER A 261 -7.39 7.93 16.04
N PRO A 262 -8.65 8.19 16.44
CA PRO A 262 -9.77 7.32 16.09
C PRO A 262 -9.92 7.12 14.58
N THR A 263 -9.76 8.17 13.78
CA THR A 263 -9.75 8.06 12.32
C THR A 263 -8.51 8.72 11.74
N SER A 264 -8.26 8.47 10.46
CA SER A 264 -7.19 9.19 9.75
C SER A 264 -7.57 10.64 9.47
N TYR A 265 -8.86 10.98 9.51
CA TYR A 265 -9.39 12.29 9.13
C TYR A 265 -8.98 13.41 10.09
N GLU A 266 -8.73 13.11 11.37
CA GLU A 266 -8.30 14.12 12.35
C GLU A 266 -6.96 14.78 11.97
N LEU A 267 -6.05 14.01 11.37
CA LEU A 267 -4.74 14.52 10.96
C LEU A 267 -4.78 15.20 9.60
N THR A 268 -5.63 14.71 8.70
CA THR A 268 -5.69 15.21 7.32
C THR A 268 -6.60 16.42 7.18
N PHE A 269 -7.69 16.45 7.94
CA PHE A 269 -8.74 17.47 7.86
C PHE A 269 -9.07 18.11 9.21
N GLY A 270 -8.12 18.11 10.16
CA GLY A 270 -8.36 18.53 11.55
C GLY A 270 -9.09 19.87 11.68
N LYS A 271 -8.67 20.89 10.93
CA LYS A 271 -9.32 22.21 10.93
C LYS A 271 -10.76 22.15 10.40
N ALA A 272 -10.99 21.46 9.28
CA ALA A 272 -12.31 21.32 8.69
C ALA A 272 -13.27 20.56 9.64
N ILE A 273 -12.79 19.48 10.27
CA ILE A 273 -13.58 18.71 11.26
C ILE A 273 -13.95 19.58 12.46
N GLN A 274 -12.99 20.35 12.99
CA GLN A 274 -13.26 21.28 14.10
C GLN A 274 -14.32 22.31 13.74
N ASP A 275 -14.23 22.89 12.54
CA ASP A 275 -15.18 23.89 12.06
C ASP A 275 -16.57 23.27 11.84
N MET A 276 -16.66 22.06 11.28
CA MET A 276 -17.92 21.33 11.14
C MET A 276 -18.57 21.00 12.49
N LYS A 277 -17.79 20.50 13.46
CA LYS A 277 -18.28 20.23 14.84
C LYS A 277 -18.82 21.51 15.48
N LYS A 278 -18.12 22.64 15.33
CA LYS A 278 -18.54 23.94 15.85
C LYS A 278 -19.85 24.43 15.21
N GLN A 279 -20.00 24.30 13.89
CA GLN A 279 -21.19 24.77 13.17
C GLN A 279 -22.43 23.92 13.46
N THR A 280 -22.25 22.60 13.60
CA THR A 280 -23.35 21.65 13.82
C THR A 280 -23.76 21.53 15.29
N GLY A 281 -22.88 21.89 16.22
CA GLY A 281 -23.10 21.71 17.66
C GLY A 281 -23.11 20.24 18.11
N ILE A 282 -22.67 19.31 17.26
CA ILE A 282 -22.59 17.88 17.57
C ILE A 282 -21.61 17.66 18.72
N LYS A 283 -22.08 16.94 19.74
CA LYS A 283 -21.25 16.42 20.83
C LYS A 283 -20.98 14.94 20.57
N VAL A 284 -19.70 14.57 20.55
CA VAL A 284 -19.26 13.20 20.33
C VAL A 284 -18.92 12.57 21.68
N ASP A 285 -19.45 11.38 21.95
CA ASP A 285 -18.92 10.53 23.01
C ASP A 285 -17.59 9.94 22.53
N GLU A 286 -16.48 10.50 23.00
CA GLU A 286 -15.13 10.13 22.59
C GLU A 286 -14.80 8.66 22.89
N LYS A 287 -15.36 8.09 23.97
CA LYS A 287 -15.14 6.69 24.30
C LYS A 287 -15.88 5.79 23.32
N MET A 288 -17.17 6.06 23.10
CA MET A 288 -17.97 5.32 22.14
C MET A 288 -17.35 5.40 20.74
N PHE A 289 -16.92 6.59 20.32
CA PHE A 289 -16.32 6.79 19.00
C PHE A 289 -14.98 6.06 18.86
N SER A 290 -14.13 6.08 19.89
CA SER A 290 -12.88 5.31 19.89
C SER A 290 -13.13 3.80 19.84
N ASP A 291 -14.14 3.29 20.55
CA ASP A 291 -14.49 1.86 20.56
C ASP A 291 -15.06 1.43 19.20
N TYR A 292 -15.92 2.27 18.59
CA TYR A 292 -16.39 2.08 17.21
C TYR A 292 -15.23 2.06 16.23
N ALA A 293 -14.33 3.04 16.32
CA ALA A 293 -13.22 3.19 15.39
C ALA A 293 -12.35 1.93 15.34
N LYS A 294 -12.05 1.30 16.49
CA LYS A 294 -11.29 0.03 16.55
C LYS A 294 -11.94 -1.10 15.76
N LEU A 295 -13.26 -1.12 15.67
CA LEU A 295 -14.02 -2.14 14.95
C LEU A 295 -14.36 -1.74 13.51
N SER A 296 -14.30 -0.44 13.19
CA SER A 296 -14.71 0.09 11.89
C SER A 296 -13.95 -0.50 10.70
N GLY A 297 -12.72 -0.99 10.91
CA GLY A 297 -11.94 -1.69 9.90
C GLY A 297 -12.52 -3.04 9.45
N ILE A 298 -13.43 -3.62 10.25
CA ILE A 298 -14.14 -4.88 9.96
C ILE A 298 -15.39 -4.62 9.11
N LEU A 299 -15.94 -3.41 9.16
CA LEU A 299 -17.16 -2.98 8.45
C LEU A 299 -16.91 -2.66 6.98
N ASP A 300 -15.83 -3.18 6.40
CA ASP A 300 -15.50 -2.94 5.01
C ASP A 300 -16.61 -3.51 4.11
N SER A 301 -17.27 -2.63 3.36
CA SER A 301 -18.39 -2.99 2.48
C SER A 301 -17.94 -3.66 1.18
N GLU A 302 -16.64 -3.66 0.90
CA GLU A 302 -16.11 -4.40 -0.23
C GLU A 302 -16.04 -5.89 0.12
N ILE A 303 -16.92 -6.67 -0.52
CA ILE A 303 -16.74 -8.11 -0.63
C ILE A 303 -15.44 -8.29 -1.42
N LYS A 304 -14.34 -8.60 -0.71
CA LYS A 304 -13.07 -8.98 -1.32
C LYS A 304 -13.28 -10.32 -2.05
N ASP A 305 -13.67 -10.27 -3.32
CA ASP A 305 -13.78 -11.43 -4.20
C ASP A 305 -12.43 -12.18 -4.40
#